data_AF-A0A328XHY8-F1
#
_entry.id   AF-A0A328XHY8-F1
#
_cell.length_a   1.000
_cell.length_b   1.000
_cell.length_c   1.000
_cell.angle_alpha   90.00
_cell.angle_beta   90.00
_cell.angle_gamma   90.00
#
_symmetry.space_group_name_H-M   'P 1'
#
loop_
_entity.id
_entity.type
_entity.pdbx_description
1 polymer ?
#
loop_
_entity_poly.entity_id
_entity_poly.type
_entity_poly.pdbx_seq_one_letter_code
_entity_poly.pdbx_strand_id
1 'polypeptide(L)'
;MKNIFFLLSVSESFFTSCMELFKKDPNSKNVYLSCFSYCNKNDSDLSVFDHAVYFKDALESKNKISMEECLRQAKRMESEYHFVLSSLIHAERNFDRFDKQDVFRIAISMALKVEEINSLKPIEMVVSEGLDDFLSMFLYFFSKKNDIPFRYPVRSRIGTGLYLSDGPDGHVVTASLRNKGKSMLEADAYIEGYLKEKIQPSYMVANRRFFKVASKQDFLTLGKMLIRKDRKTTFHAYQDPFSAVKKRVVRIINASRYASCLSKNEADIEKLSEMGLKYFIYPLHFHPEASTLVKGRWINNQLQIIEFISKSLPADCVLLVKEHKVSIGRRERSFYDEVVKHHNVMLVSHKLNPHDLIKRSCGVVTISSSMGLEAIFHDKAVICFGDVFYNQVNGVVNARNIAKMNEYVLEALSFKGYSQGDVRCLIYEIITSSVFPEKDFSPHKYAEEHCEVFLDLLATDIDFVIHGKALRKNVA
;
A
#
# COMPACT_ATOMS: atom_id res chain seq x y z
N MET A 1 -21.00 -23.25 12.85
CA MET A 1 -20.22 -22.82 11.67
C MET A 1 -19.67 -21.43 11.94
N LYS A 2 -18.35 -21.31 11.90
CA LYS A 2 -17.59 -20.06 12.10
C LYS A 2 -17.58 -19.28 10.80
N ASN A 3 -17.78 -17.96 10.82
CA ASN A 3 -17.81 -17.14 9.60
C ASN A 3 -16.44 -16.51 9.32
N ILE A 4 -15.86 -16.81 8.16
CA ILE A 4 -14.69 -16.10 7.65
C ILE A 4 -15.17 -15.19 6.51
N PHE A 5 -14.98 -13.89 6.71
CA PHE A 5 -15.38 -12.86 5.77
C PHE A 5 -14.21 -12.46 4.87
N PHE A 6 -14.45 -12.40 3.56
CA PHE A 6 -13.46 -12.02 2.56
C PHE A 6 -13.81 -10.69 1.89
N LEU A 7 -12.86 -9.75 1.87
CA LEU A 7 -12.95 -8.56 1.01
C LEU A 7 -12.18 -8.82 -0.28
N LEU A 8 -12.90 -8.92 -1.40
CA LEU A 8 -12.35 -9.30 -2.70
C LEU A 8 -12.39 -8.14 -3.70
N SER A 9 -11.29 -7.94 -4.42
CA SER A 9 -11.00 -6.77 -5.24
C SER A 9 -10.60 -7.09 -6.66
N VAL A 10 -9.30 -7.18 -6.97
CA VAL A 10 -8.83 -7.35 -8.35
C VAL A 10 -8.52 -8.82 -8.63
N SER A 11 -8.25 -9.61 -7.59
CA SER A 11 -7.76 -10.97 -7.69
C SER A 11 -8.82 -12.02 -7.34
N GLU A 12 -10.10 -11.72 -7.56
CA GLU A 12 -11.22 -12.58 -7.18
C GLU A 12 -11.06 -14.04 -7.61
N SER A 13 -10.64 -14.30 -8.86
CA SER A 13 -10.42 -15.67 -9.33
C SER A 13 -9.39 -16.43 -8.50
N PHE A 14 -8.33 -15.75 -8.06
CA PHE A 14 -7.30 -16.35 -7.21
C PHE A 14 -7.86 -16.70 -5.83
N PHE A 15 -8.62 -15.79 -5.21
CA PHE A 15 -9.23 -16.03 -3.90
C PHE A 15 -10.33 -17.10 -3.96
N THR A 16 -11.13 -17.14 -5.03
CA THR A 16 -12.08 -18.24 -5.26
C THR A 16 -11.34 -19.57 -5.34
N SER A 17 -10.28 -19.68 -6.15
CA SER A 17 -9.48 -20.92 -6.23
C SER A 17 -8.85 -21.32 -4.88
N CYS A 18 -8.37 -20.35 -4.10
CA CYS A 18 -7.93 -20.62 -2.72
C CYS A 18 -9.06 -21.22 -1.89
N MET A 19 -10.27 -20.66 -1.96
CA MET A 19 -11.40 -21.13 -1.14
C MET A 19 -11.95 -22.48 -1.60
N GLU A 20 -11.89 -22.78 -2.90
CA GLU A 20 -12.23 -24.10 -3.43
C GLU A 20 -11.26 -25.17 -2.92
N LEU A 21 -9.96 -24.85 -2.89
CA LEU A 21 -8.95 -25.71 -2.27
C LEU A 21 -9.21 -25.86 -0.78
N PHE A 22 -9.49 -24.77 -0.06
CA PHE A 22 -9.82 -24.79 1.36
C PHE A 22 -11.00 -25.71 1.66
N LYS A 23 -12.12 -25.60 0.93
CA LYS A 23 -13.34 -26.41 1.13
C LYS A 23 -13.17 -27.91 0.80
N LYS A 24 -12.07 -28.32 0.16
CA LYS A 24 -11.73 -29.75 -0.03
C LYS A 24 -11.26 -30.40 1.28
N ASP A 25 -10.72 -29.63 2.22
CA ASP A 25 -10.33 -30.12 3.54
C ASP A 25 -11.59 -30.52 4.36
N PRO A 26 -11.67 -31.75 4.88
CA PRO A 26 -12.77 -32.15 5.76
C PRO A 26 -13.00 -31.22 6.96
N ASN A 27 -11.95 -30.61 7.51
CA ASN A 27 -12.02 -29.73 8.68
C ASN A 27 -12.66 -28.36 8.35
N SER A 28 -12.67 -27.95 7.08
CA SER A 28 -13.21 -26.66 6.63
C SER A 28 -14.68 -26.73 6.20
N LYS A 29 -15.26 -27.93 6.05
CA LYS A 29 -16.64 -28.12 5.55
C LYS A 29 -17.71 -27.39 6.36
N ASN A 30 -17.46 -27.20 7.67
CA ASN A 30 -18.35 -26.50 8.59
C ASN A 30 -18.00 -25.01 8.80
N VAL A 31 -17.15 -24.44 7.95
CA VAL A 31 -16.82 -23.01 7.94
C VAL A 31 -17.78 -22.30 6.98
N TYR A 32 -18.42 -21.25 7.47
CA TYR A 32 -19.27 -20.37 6.66
C TYR A 32 -18.38 -19.31 6.01
N LEU A 33 -18.46 -19.16 4.68
CA LEU A 33 -17.69 -18.19 3.93
C LEU A 33 -18.60 -17.07 3.46
N SER A 34 -18.31 -15.84 3.86
CA SER A 34 -18.99 -14.65 3.34
C SER A 34 -18.01 -13.73 2.62
N CYS A 35 -18.48 -12.93 1.66
CA CYS A 35 -17.61 -11.97 1.00
C CYS A 35 -18.32 -10.67 0.58
N PHE A 36 -17.51 -9.64 0.42
CA PHE A 36 -17.85 -8.43 -0.34
C PHE A 36 -16.97 -8.36 -1.58
N SER A 37 -17.60 -8.37 -2.75
CA SER A 37 -16.96 -8.33 -4.06
C SER A 37 -17.10 -6.94 -4.68
N TYR A 38 -15.98 -6.40 -5.16
CA TYR A 38 -15.94 -5.15 -5.90
C TYR A 38 -16.34 -5.31 -7.38
N CYS A 39 -16.44 -6.53 -7.89
CA CYS A 39 -16.86 -6.85 -9.25
C CYS A 39 -18.38 -7.01 -9.37
N ASN A 40 -18.87 -7.20 -10.61
CA ASN A 40 -20.27 -7.57 -10.82
C ASN A 40 -20.47 -9.07 -10.58
N LYS A 41 -21.70 -9.44 -10.23
CA LYS A 41 -22.15 -10.83 -10.05
C LYS A 41 -21.81 -11.80 -11.18
N ASN A 42 -21.67 -11.30 -12.42
CA ASN A 42 -21.39 -12.13 -13.59
C ASN A 42 -19.91 -12.11 -14.02
N ASP A 43 -19.05 -11.37 -13.31
CA ASP A 43 -17.64 -11.26 -13.69
C ASP A 43 -16.75 -12.36 -13.07
N SER A 44 -17.17 -12.96 -11.95
CA SER A 44 -16.45 -14.02 -11.23
C SER A 44 -17.42 -15.07 -10.66
N ASP A 45 -17.03 -16.35 -10.67
CA ASP A 45 -17.76 -17.40 -9.96
C ASP A 45 -17.43 -17.31 -8.46
N LEU A 46 -18.43 -17.01 -7.64
CA LEU A 46 -18.33 -16.92 -6.18
C LEU A 46 -19.16 -18.02 -5.50
N SER A 47 -19.51 -19.10 -6.22
CA SER A 47 -20.33 -20.21 -5.70
C SER A 47 -19.74 -20.93 -4.48
N VAL A 48 -18.42 -20.80 -4.27
CA VAL A 48 -17.73 -21.31 -3.07
C VAL A 48 -18.10 -20.54 -1.78
N PHE A 49 -18.61 -19.30 -1.91
CA PHE A 49 -19.06 -18.48 -0.78
C PHE A 49 -20.52 -18.78 -0.45
N ASP A 50 -20.80 -19.00 0.83
CA ASP A 50 -22.15 -19.22 1.35
C ASP A 50 -23.01 -17.95 1.28
N HIS A 51 -22.38 -16.76 1.29
CA HIS A 51 -23.04 -15.47 1.07
C HIS A 51 -22.10 -14.45 0.42
N ALA A 52 -22.56 -13.78 -0.63
CA ALA A 52 -21.79 -12.76 -1.35
C ALA A 52 -22.61 -11.48 -1.51
N VAL A 53 -22.01 -10.35 -1.20
CA VAL A 53 -22.52 -9.00 -1.49
C VAL A 53 -21.63 -8.34 -2.53
N TYR A 54 -22.22 -7.60 -3.45
CA TYR A 54 -21.50 -6.91 -4.51
C TYR A 54 -21.54 -5.40 -4.30
N PHE A 55 -20.52 -4.70 -4.81
CA PHE A 55 -20.52 -3.23 -4.81
C PHE A 55 -21.77 -2.63 -5.47
N LYS A 56 -22.34 -3.31 -6.48
CA LYS A 56 -23.62 -2.92 -7.10
C LYS A 56 -24.78 -2.87 -6.09
N ASP A 57 -24.82 -3.78 -5.12
CA ASP A 57 -25.86 -3.80 -4.08
C ASP A 57 -25.75 -2.57 -3.17
N ALA A 58 -24.52 -2.10 -2.90
CA ALA A 58 -24.28 -0.84 -2.20
C ALA A 58 -24.71 0.37 -3.05
N LEU A 59 -24.43 0.36 -4.36
CA LEU A 59 -24.88 1.42 -5.27
C LEU A 59 -26.41 1.52 -5.38
N GLU A 60 -27.11 0.38 -5.39
CA GLU A 60 -28.57 0.34 -5.49
C GLU A 60 -29.24 0.74 -4.16
N SER A 61 -28.64 0.38 -3.04
CA SER A 61 -29.15 0.74 -1.70
C SER A 61 -28.89 2.19 -1.32
N LYS A 62 -27.88 2.87 -1.89
CA LYS A 62 -27.56 4.28 -1.56
C LYS A 62 -28.73 5.25 -1.73
N ASN A 63 -29.63 4.97 -2.69
CA ASN A 63 -30.77 5.82 -2.99
C ASN A 63 -31.96 5.58 -2.04
N LYS A 64 -31.93 4.47 -1.30
CA LYS A 64 -32.98 4.11 -0.33
C LYS A 64 -32.76 4.76 1.04
N ILE A 65 -31.57 5.31 1.28
CA ILE A 65 -31.18 5.92 2.55
C ILE A 65 -31.22 7.44 2.39
N SER A 66 -31.94 8.13 3.27
CA SER A 66 -31.98 9.59 3.29
C SER A 66 -30.61 10.15 3.73
N MET A 67 -30.30 11.39 3.36
CA MET A 67 -29.04 12.02 3.79
C MET A 67 -28.97 12.16 5.32
N GLU A 68 -30.10 12.45 5.97
CA GLU A 68 -30.21 12.50 7.44
C GLU A 68 -29.86 11.15 8.08
N GLU A 69 -30.38 10.07 7.52
CA GLU A 69 -30.07 8.73 7.98
C GLU A 69 -28.59 8.38 7.74
N CYS A 70 -28.01 8.74 6.59
CA CYS A 70 -26.57 8.58 6.36
C CYS A 70 -25.72 9.31 7.41
N LEU A 71 -26.10 10.54 7.78
CA LEU A 71 -25.40 11.30 8.82
C LEU A 71 -25.55 10.65 10.21
N ARG A 72 -26.72 10.11 10.53
CA ARG A 72 -26.97 9.38 11.79
C ARG A 72 -26.09 8.14 11.87
N GLN A 73 -26.06 7.34 10.79
CA GLN A 73 -25.22 6.14 10.70
C GLN A 73 -23.73 6.47 10.76
N ALA A 74 -23.29 7.51 10.04
CA ALA A 74 -21.91 7.98 10.10
C ALA A 74 -21.47 8.29 11.53
N LYS A 75 -22.22 9.11 12.27
CA LYS A 75 -21.90 9.47 13.66
C LYS A 75 -21.88 8.26 14.59
N ARG A 76 -22.82 7.32 14.40
CA ARG A 76 -22.84 6.06 15.16
C ARG A 76 -21.56 5.27 14.90
N MET A 77 -21.22 5.02 13.63
CA MET A 77 -20.04 4.23 13.25
C MET A 77 -18.73 4.87 13.72
N GLU A 78 -18.58 6.19 13.60
CA GLU A 78 -17.40 6.90 14.10
C GLU A 78 -17.22 6.71 15.62
N SER A 79 -18.32 6.78 16.38
CA SER A 79 -18.31 6.56 17.82
C SER A 79 -18.10 5.10 18.21
N GLU A 80 -18.71 4.17 17.48
CA GLU A 80 -18.71 2.73 17.79
C GLU A 80 -17.37 2.07 17.45
N TYR A 81 -16.83 2.37 16.27
CA TYR A 81 -15.61 1.77 15.72
C TYR A 81 -14.36 2.64 15.90
N HIS A 82 -14.50 3.85 16.46
CA HIS A 82 -13.40 4.77 16.80
C HIS A 82 -12.53 5.18 15.60
N PHE A 83 -13.17 5.68 14.54
CA PHE A 83 -12.49 6.26 13.38
C PHE A 83 -13.12 7.60 12.97
N VAL A 84 -12.45 8.33 12.07
CA VAL A 84 -13.01 9.52 11.40
C VAL A 84 -13.38 9.14 9.97
N LEU A 85 -14.66 9.17 9.64
CA LEU A 85 -15.18 8.67 8.37
C LEU A 85 -14.57 9.40 7.17
N SER A 86 -14.36 10.71 7.32
CA SER A 86 -13.69 11.52 6.29
C SER A 86 -12.29 10.99 5.96
N SER A 87 -11.53 10.53 6.96
CA SER A 87 -10.20 9.95 6.72
C SER A 87 -10.26 8.66 5.90
N LEU A 88 -11.29 7.83 6.10
CA LEU A 88 -11.49 6.60 5.34
C LEU A 88 -11.94 6.90 3.91
N ILE A 89 -12.84 7.86 3.74
CA ILE A 89 -13.29 8.31 2.41
C ILE A 89 -12.10 8.85 1.59
N HIS A 90 -11.20 9.62 2.22
CA HIS A 90 -10.00 10.13 1.56
C HIS A 90 -8.94 9.07 1.28
N ALA A 91 -9.03 7.88 1.90
CA ALA A 91 -8.17 6.75 1.58
C ALA A 91 -8.56 6.08 0.23
N GLU A 92 -9.76 6.37 -0.29
CA GLU A 92 -10.33 5.69 -1.45
C GLU A 92 -10.06 6.40 -2.78
N ARG A 93 -9.15 5.83 -3.58
CA ARG A 93 -8.78 6.37 -4.90
C ARG A 93 -9.90 6.30 -5.94
N ASN A 94 -10.90 5.42 -5.78
CA ASN A 94 -11.96 5.23 -6.77
C ASN A 94 -13.17 6.14 -6.53
N PHE A 95 -13.24 6.87 -5.41
CA PHE A 95 -14.37 7.77 -5.11
C PHE A 95 -14.37 9.05 -5.96
N ASP A 96 -13.22 9.46 -6.50
CA ASP A 96 -13.10 10.62 -7.39
C ASP A 96 -13.99 10.57 -8.65
N ARG A 97 -14.52 9.39 -9.01
CA ARG A 97 -15.41 9.21 -10.16
C ARG A 97 -16.90 9.48 -9.87
N PHE A 98 -17.26 9.64 -8.59
CA PHE A 98 -18.63 9.87 -8.16
C PHE A 98 -18.82 11.31 -7.70
N ASP A 99 -20.05 11.79 -7.74
CA ASP A 99 -20.39 13.10 -7.20
C ASP A 99 -20.17 13.14 -5.69
N LYS A 100 -19.77 14.29 -5.13
CA LYS A 100 -19.40 14.42 -3.72
C LYS A 100 -20.50 13.93 -2.75
N GLN A 101 -21.76 14.24 -3.05
CA GLN A 101 -22.89 13.79 -2.22
C GLN A 101 -23.12 12.28 -2.33
N ASP A 102 -22.83 11.69 -3.48
CA ASP A 102 -22.93 10.26 -3.73
C ASP A 102 -21.83 9.49 -3.02
N VAL A 103 -20.59 10.01 -2.98
CA VAL A 103 -19.46 9.38 -2.28
C VAL A 103 -19.82 9.07 -0.83
N PHE A 104 -20.39 10.04 -0.13
CA PHE A 104 -20.79 9.86 1.28
C PHE A 104 -21.84 8.76 1.44
N ARG A 105 -22.88 8.74 0.59
CA ARG A 105 -23.93 7.72 0.64
C ARG A 105 -23.40 6.34 0.29
N ILE A 106 -22.53 6.25 -0.73
CA ILE A 106 -21.90 5.00 -1.16
C ILE A 106 -21.05 4.42 -0.02
N ALA A 107 -20.21 5.23 0.61
CA ALA A 107 -19.38 4.81 1.74
C ALA A 107 -20.23 4.23 2.89
N ILE A 108 -21.31 4.92 3.27
CA ILE A 108 -22.23 4.44 4.31
C ILE A 108 -22.95 3.16 3.88
N SER A 109 -23.45 3.08 2.64
CA SER A 109 -24.09 1.87 2.12
C SER A 109 -23.14 0.67 2.11
N MET A 110 -21.87 0.86 1.75
CA MET A 110 -20.87 -0.21 1.80
C MET A 110 -20.63 -0.70 3.23
N ALA A 111 -20.48 0.22 4.20
CA ALA A 111 -20.31 -0.14 5.61
C ALA A 111 -21.53 -0.87 6.19
N LEU A 112 -22.75 -0.40 5.89
CA LEU A 112 -23.99 -1.07 6.30
C LEU A 112 -24.13 -2.47 5.71
N LYS A 113 -23.63 -2.71 4.50
CA LYS A 113 -23.60 -4.06 3.92
C LYS A 113 -22.71 -5.03 4.69
N VAL A 114 -21.59 -4.57 5.24
CA VAL A 114 -20.76 -5.39 6.12
C VAL A 114 -21.49 -5.69 7.43
N GLU A 115 -22.16 -4.71 8.03
CA GLU A 115 -22.95 -4.93 9.25
C GLU A 115 -24.15 -5.86 9.03
N GLU A 116 -24.79 -5.81 7.85
CA GLU A 116 -25.86 -6.73 7.45
C GLU A 116 -25.34 -8.18 7.41
N ILE A 117 -24.17 -8.40 6.80
CA ILE A 117 -23.52 -9.72 6.76
C ILE A 117 -23.22 -10.20 8.18
N ASN A 118 -22.64 -9.35 9.02
CA ASN A 118 -22.33 -9.67 10.41
C ASN A 118 -23.59 -10.00 11.23
N SER A 119 -24.72 -9.34 10.95
CA SER A 119 -26.00 -9.59 11.61
C SER A 119 -26.63 -10.91 11.18
N LEU A 120 -26.47 -11.31 9.90
CA LEU A 120 -26.91 -12.61 9.39
C LEU A 120 -26.07 -13.74 9.97
N LYS A 121 -24.75 -13.57 10.00
CA LYS A 121 -23.82 -14.52 10.57
C LYS A 121 -22.60 -13.77 11.15
N PRO A 122 -22.41 -13.76 12.49
CA PRO A 122 -21.31 -13.04 13.11
C PRO A 122 -19.97 -13.40 12.49
N ILE A 123 -19.23 -12.39 12.03
CA ILE A 123 -17.91 -12.52 11.42
C ILE A 123 -16.91 -12.85 12.53
N GLU A 124 -16.12 -13.90 12.36
CA GLU A 124 -15.12 -14.33 13.34
C GLU A 124 -13.68 -14.14 12.84
N MET A 125 -13.50 -13.80 11.56
CA MET A 125 -12.24 -13.42 10.95
C MET A 125 -12.49 -12.64 9.65
N VAL A 126 -11.65 -11.66 9.37
CA VAL A 126 -11.62 -10.93 8.11
C VAL A 126 -10.33 -11.22 7.37
N VAL A 127 -10.45 -11.60 6.10
CA VAL A 127 -9.33 -11.73 5.16
C VAL A 127 -9.55 -10.73 4.02
N SER A 128 -8.57 -9.86 3.76
CA SER A 128 -8.64 -8.87 2.70
C SER A 128 -7.52 -9.08 1.69
N GLU A 129 -7.75 -8.75 0.40
CA GLU A 129 -6.66 -8.74 -0.60
C GLU A 129 -5.56 -7.72 -0.24
N GLY A 130 -5.93 -6.67 0.47
CA GLY A 130 -5.06 -5.58 0.87
C GLY A 130 -5.72 -4.67 1.90
N LEU A 131 -4.96 -3.69 2.39
CA LEU A 131 -5.46 -2.58 3.19
C LEU A 131 -5.11 -1.30 2.41
N ASP A 132 -5.92 -1.00 1.41
CA ASP A 132 -5.62 0.01 0.39
C ASP A 132 -6.80 0.92 -0.01
N ASP A 133 -7.94 0.79 0.67
CA ASP A 133 -9.20 1.38 0.21
C ASP A 133 -10.16 1.71 1.38
N PHE A 134 -11.34 2.27 1.09
CA PHE A 134 -12.32 2.64 2.12
C PHE A 134 -12.79 1.44 2.96
N LEU A 135 -13.19 0.34 2.31
CA LEU A 135 -13.87 -0.76 2.99
C LEU A 135 -12.89 -1.62 3.79
N SER A 136 -11.67 -1.81 3.29
CA SER A 136 -10.59 -2.48 4.03
C SER A 136 -10.20 -1.70 5.29
N MET A 137 -10.15 -0.36 5.23
CA MET A 137 -9.95 0.48 6.41
C MET A 137 -11.14 0.39 7.38
N PHE A 138 -12.38 0.42 6.89
CA PHE A 138 -13.57 0.22 7.73
C PHE A 138 -13.52 -1.14 8.44
N LEU A 139 -13.23 -2.22 7.69
CA LEU A 139 -13.08 -3.56 8.23
C LEU A 139 -11.96 -3.66 9.26
N TYR A 140 -10.84 -2.97 9.09
CA TYR A 140 -9.79 -2.91 10.11
C TYR A 140 -10.33 -2.36 11.44
N PHE A 141 -11.05 -1.24 11.43
CA PHE A 141 -11.62 -0.65 12.65
C PHE A 141 -12.77 -1.47 13.22
N PHE A 142 -13.64 -2.00 12.36
CA PHE A 142 -14.69 -2.96 12.73
C PHE A 142 -14.08 -4.18 13.42
N SER A 143 -13.01 -4.73 12.86
CA SER A 143 -12.32 -5.90 13.38
C SER A 143 -11.70 -5.63 14.75
N LYS A 144 -10.99 -4.51 14.88
CA LYS A 144 -10.38 -4.07 16.13
C LYS A 144 -11.40 -3.87 17.25
N LYS A 145 -12.58 -3.30 16.93
CA LYS A 145 -13.65 -3.08 17.91
C LYS A 145 -14.26 -4.40 18.40
N ASN A 146 -14.42 -5.37 17.51
CA ASN A 146 -15.07 -6.65 17.80
C ASN A 146 -14.09 -7.75 18.25
N ASP A 147 -12.79 -7.44 18.42
CA ASP A 147 -11.72 -8.40 18.76
C ASP A 147 -11.65 -9.60 17.79
N ILE A 148 -11.88 -9.33 16.50
CA ILE A 148 -11.78 -10.34 15.44
C ILE A 148 -10.48 -10.17 14.64
N PRO A 149 -9.79 -11.26 14.26
CA PRO A 149 -8.59 -11.17 13.44
C PRO A 149 -8.87 -10.53 12.07
N PHE A 150 -8.06 -9.53 11.71
CA PHE A 150 -7.99 -8.97 10.36
C PHE A 150 -6.66 -9.37 9.74
N ARG A 151 -6.68 -9.94 8.53
CA ARG A 151 -5.48 -10.41 7.82
C ARG A 151 -5.47 -9.97 6.38
N TYR A 152 -4.30 -9.55 5.92
CA TYR A 152 -4.06 -9.34 4.49
C TYR A 152 -2.58 -9.61 4.14
N PRO A 153 -2.29 -10.08 2.93
CA PRO A 153 -0.93 -10.41 2.52
C PRO A 153 -0.12 -9.14 2.21
N VAL A 154 1.12 -9.11 2.66
CA VAL A 154 2.09 -8.04 2.44
C VAL A 154 3.39 -8.62 1.89
N ARG A 155 3.90 -8.01 0.81
CA ARG A 155 5.23 -8.36 0.29
C ARG A 155 6.29 -7.94 1.30
N SER A 156 7.16 -8.88 1.66
CA SER A 156 8.21 -8.68 2.68
C SER A 156 9.25 -7.64 2.29
N ARG A 157 9.38 -7.35 0.98
CA ARG A 157 10.49 -6.60 0.36
C ARG A 157 11.84 -7.33 0.44
N ILE A 158 11.84 -8.56 0.96
CA ILE A 158 12.96 -9.47 1.09
C ILE A 158 12.74 -10.63 0.12
N GLY A 159 13.45 -10.62 -1.01
CA GLY A 159 13.27 -11.61 -2.08
C GLY A 159 11.81 -11.69 -2.53
N THR A 160 11.30 -12.91 -2.67
CA THR A 160 9.90 -13.21 -3.02
C THR A 160 8.98 -13.28 -1.80
N GLY A 161 9.48 -12.96 -0.61
CA GLY A 161 8.79 -13.20 0.65
C GLY A 161 7.41 -12.53 0.76
N LEU A 162 6.49 -13.24 1.40
CA LEU A 162 5.11 -12.82 1.66
C LEU A 162 4.76 -13.13 3.11
N TYR A 163 4.19 -12.17 3.84
CA TYR A 163 3.71 -12.36 5.20
C TYR A 163 2.30 -11.80 5.37
N LEU A 164 1.67 -12.04 6.52
CA LEU A 164 0.39 -11.44 6.88
C LEU A 164 0.57 -10.23 7.79
N SER A 165 -0.22 -9.19 7.53
CA SER A 165 -0.36 -8.02 8.41
C SER A 165 -1.81 -7.87 8.88
N ASP A 166 -1.99 -7.13 9.97
CA ASP A 166 -3.28 -6.85 10.58
C ASP A 166 -3.56 -5.35 10.77
N GLY A 167 -2.66 -4.47 10.30
CA GLY A 167 -2.75 -3.03 10.51
C GLY A 167 -2.22 -2.18 9.35
N PRO A 168 -2.58 -0.89 9.28
CA PRO A 168 -2.26 -0.03 8.13
C PRO A 168 -0.77 0.27 7.94
N ASP A 169 0.04 0.14 8.99
CA ASP A 169 1.50 0.22 8.94
C ASP A 169 2.12 -0.92 8.10
N GLY A 170 1.42 -2.04 8.00
CA GLY A 170 1.90 -3.26 7.38
C GLY A 170 2.88 -4.02 8.27
N HIS A 171 2.80 -3.90 9.60
CA HIS A 171 3.62 -4.73 10.49
C HIS A 171 3.27 -6.21 10.35
N VAL A 172 4.26 -7.05 10.56
CA VAL A 172 4.09 -8.49 10.43
C VAL A 172 3.37 -9.06 11.65
N VAL A 173 2.48 -10.03 11.41
CA VAL A 173 1.83 -10.80 12.47
C VAL A 173 2.75 -11.95 12.86
N THR A 174 3.47 -11.83 13.97
CA THR A 174 4.49 -12.82 14.42
C THR A 174 3.90 -14.21 14.76
N ALA A 175 2.58 -14.33 14.89
CA ALA A 175 1.90 -15.57 15.28
C ALA A 175 1.79 -16.60 14.13
N SER A 176 1.89 -16.18 12.86
CA SER A 176 1.46 -17.02 11.73
C SER A 176 2.45 -18.14 11.35
N LEU A 177 3.73 -18.06 11.72
CA LEU A 177 4.75 -19.05 11.34
C LEU A 177 5.77 -19.34 12.47
N ARG A 178 5.33 -19.81 13.64
CA ARG A 178 6.26 -20.19 14.73
C ARG A 178 7.11 -21.45 14.49
N ASN A 179 7.09 -22.07 13.30
CA ASN A 179 7.63 -23.43 13.11
C ASN A 179 8.62 -23.65 11.95
N LYS A 180 9.34 -22.61 11.48
CA LYS A 180 10.56 -22.83 10.67
C LYS A 180 11.68 -21.93 11.19
N GLY A 181 12.49 -22.49 12.09
CA GLY A 181 13.64 -21.83 12.71
C GLY A 181 14.69 -21.43 11.69
N LYS A 182 14.54 -20.22 11.14
CA LYS A 182 15.62 -19.51 10.46
C LYS A 182 16.41 -18.72 11.49
N SER A 183 17.72 -18.59 11.27
CA SER A 183 18.67 -18.02 12.25
C SER A 183 18.99 -16.55 11.95
N MET A 184 19.48 -15.82 12.96
CA MET A 184 19.92 -14.41 12.82
C MET A 184 20.96 -14.22 11.69
N LEU A 185 21.74 -15.26 11.37
CA LEU A 185 22.73 -15.26 10.28
C LEU A 185 22.09 -15.03 8.90
N GLU A 186 20.85 -15.45 8.68
CA GLU A 186 20.16 -15.21 7.40
C GLU A 186 19.76 -13.74 7.22
N ALA A 187 19.44 -13.04 8.32
CA ALA A 187 19.16 -11.61 8.30
C ALA A 187 20.42 -10.82 7.92
N ASP A 188 21.58 -11.18 8.48
CA ASP A 188 22.87 -10.59 8.12
C ASP A 188 23.21 -10.82 6.65
N ALA A 189 23.11 -12.07 6.19
CA ALA A 189 23.37 -12.41 4.78
C ALA A 189 22.45 -11.65 3.82
N TYR A 190 21.18 -11.46 4.20
CA TYR A 190 20.25 -10.66 3.40
C TYR A 190 20.66 -9.18 3.33
N ILE A 191 20.98 -8.55 4.47
CA ILE A 191 21.40 -7.13 4.50
C ILE A 191 22.66 -6.94 3.66
N GLU A 192 23.67 -7.79 3.84
CA GLU A 192 24.92 -7.74 3.07
C GLU A 192 24.69 -7.94 1.57
N GLY A 193 23.89 -8.96 1.21
CA GLY A 193 23.52 -9.23 -0.17
C GLY A 193 22.77 -8.05 -0.81
N TYR A 194 21.81 -7.47 -0.08
CA TYR A 194 21.03 -6.32 -0.53
C TYR A 194 21.90 -5.09 -0.80
N LEU A 195 22.84 -4.80 0.09
CA LEU A 195 23.78 -3.67 -0.05
C LEU A 195 24.79 -3.89 -1.19
N LYS A 196 25.25 -5.13 -1.39
CA LYS A 196 26.24 -5.48 -2.41
C LYS A 196 25.64 -5.53 -3.82
N GLU A 197 24.49 -6.18 -3.97
CA GLU A 197 23.86 -6.43 -5.26
C GLU A 197 23.03 -5.24 -5.77
N LYS A 198 22.73 -4.25 -4.90
CA LYS A 198 21.89 -3.08 -5.22
C LYS A 198 20.57 -3.48 -5.89
N ILE A 199 19.97 -4.57 -5.39
CA ILE A 199 18.84 -5.26 -6.02
C ILE A 199 17.65 -4.30 -6.10
N GLN A 200 17.17 -4.04 -7.33
CA GLN A 200 15.89 -3.36 -7.50
C GLN A 200 14.75 -4.37 -7.56
N PRO A 201 13.62 -4.09 -6.90
CA PRO A 201 12.46 -4.96 -6.97
C PRO A 201 11.96 -5.17 -8.41
N SER A 202 11.47 -6.36 -8.73
CA SER A 202 11.04 -6.75 -10.08
C SER A 202 9.97 -5.81 -10.70
N TYR A 203 9.10 -5.24 -9.87
CA TYR A 203 8.06 -4.30 -10.29
C TYR A 203 8.61 -2.90 -10.66
N MET A 204 9.87 -2.59 -10.33
CA MET A 204 10.54 -1.33 -10.69
C MET A 204 11.12 -1.33 -12.12
N VAL A 205 11.09 -2.48 -12.80
CA VAL A 205 11.45 -2.58 -14.22
C VAL A 205 10.42 -1.78 -15.01
N ALA A 206 10.82 -0.58 -15.45
CA ALA A 206 9.98 0.29 -16.27
C ALA A 206 9.54 -0.49 -17.51
N ASN A 207 8.27 -0.87 -17.54
CA ASN A 207 7.71 -1.63 -18.64
C ASN A 207 7.86 -0.78 -19.90
N ARG A 208 8.71 -1.20 -20.86
CA ARG A 208 8.94 -0.47 -22.14
C ARG A 208 7.64 -0.19 -22.93
N ARG A 209 6.52 -0.79 -22.49
CA ARG A 209 5.15 -0.55 -22.95
C ARG A 209 4.59 0.84 -22.60
N PHE A 210 5.15 1.57 -21.62
CA PHE A 210 4.59 2.86 -21.18
C PHE A 210 4.64 3.98 -22.23
N PHE A 211 5.54 3.87 -23.23
CA PHE A 211 5.70 4.84 -24.32
C PHE A 211 5.16 4.32 -25.68
N LYS A 212 4.51 3.14 -25.72
CA LYS A 212 3.78 2.70 -26.91
C LYS A 212 2.39 3.33 -26.91
N VAL A 213 2.07 4.11 -27.94
CA VAL A 213 0.81 4.86 -28.07
C VAL A 213 -0.39 3.90 -28.14
N ALA A 214 -0.25 2.78 -28.86
CA ALA A 214 -1.24 1.72 -28.96
C ALA A 214 -0.59 0.33 -28.96
N SER A 215 -1.34 -0.66 -28.46
CA SER A 215 -0.97 -2.09 -28.47
C SER A 215 -2.11 -2.94 -29.05
N LYS A 216 -1.79 -4.12 -29.59
CA LYS A 216 -2.81 -5.09 -30.05
C LYS A 216 -3.81 -5.47 -28.95
N GLN A 217 -3.39 -5.45 -27.68
CA GLN A 217 -4.25 -5.67 -26.52
C GLN A 217 -5.28 -4.56 -26.32
N ASP A 218 -4.99 -3.31 -26.72
CA ASP A 218 -5.95 -2.21 -26.60
C ASP A 218 -7.14 -2.38 -27.56
N PHE A 219 -6.87 -2.87 -28.78
CA PHE A 219 -7.91 -3.19 -29.75
C PHE A 219 -8.77 -4.38 -29.30
N LEU A 220 -8.15 -5.42 -28.73
CA LEU A 220 -8.86 -6.55 -28.13
C LEU A 220 -9.72 -6.12 -26.93
N THR A 221 -9.20 -5.23 -26.07
CA THR A 221 -9.95 -4.67 -24.94
C THR A 221 -11.10 -3.81 -25.42
N LEU A 222 -10.92 -2.96 -26.45
CA LEU A 222 -11.99 -2.19 -27.08
C LEU A 222 -13.10 -3.10 -27.63
N GLY A 223 -12.75 -4.21 -28.28
CA GLY A 223 -13.71 -5.23 -28.74
C GLY A 223 -14.49 -5.88 -27.60
N LYS A 224 -13.81 -6.29 -26.51
CA LYS A 224 -14.48 -6.82 -25.31
C LYS A 224 -15.38 -5.79 -24.62
N MET A 225 -15.01 -4.51 -24.67
CA MET A 225 -15.77 -3.40 -24.07
C MET A 225 -17.05 -3.06 -24.84
N LEU A 226 -17.10 -3.27 -26.16
CA LEU A 226 -18.33 -3.08 -26.95
C LEU A 226 -19.42 -4.12 -26.62
N ILE A 227 -19.03 -5.25 -26.03
CA ILE A 227 -19.91 -6.38 -25.68
C ILE A 227 -20.40 -6.30 -24.21
N ARG A 228 -19.59 -5.79 -23.27
CA ARG A 228 -19.97 -5.63 -21.85
C ARG A 228 -20.79 -4.34 -21.62
N LYS A 229 -22.10 -4.49 -21.34
CA LYS A 229 -23.06 -3.39 -21.19
C LYS A 229 -23.00 -2.61 -19.87
N ASP A 230 -22.55 -3.19 -18.76
CA ASP A 230 -22.68 -2.55 -17.42
C ASP A 230 -21.34 -2.08 -16.85
N ARG A 231 -20.97 -0.82 -17.13
CA ARG A 231 -19.64 -0.24 -16.87
C ARG A 231 -19.53 0.57 -15.58
N LYS A 232 -20.66 0.91 -14.95
CA LYS A 232 -20.72 1.80 -13.76
C LYS A 232 -20.81 1.03 -12.43
N THR A 233 -20.94 -0.29 -12.49
CA THR A 233 -21.30 -1.13 -11.35
C THR A 233 -20.12 -1.90 -10.76
N THR A 234 -18.95 -1.93 -11.42
CA THR A 234 -17.70 -2.41 -10.82
C THR A 234 -17.00 -1.29 -10.06
N PHE A 235 -16.38 -1.59 -8.92
CA PHE A 235 -15.64 -0.61 -8.12
C PHE A 235 -14.37 -0.12 -8.81
N HIS A 236 -13.61 -1.06 -9.38
CA HIS A 236 -12.44 -0.75 -10.18
C HIS A 236 -12.88 -0.35 -11.58
N ALA A 237 -12.62 0.91 -11.94
CA ALA A 237 -13.03 1.46 -13.23
C ALA A 237 -12.21 0.82 -14.37
N TYR A 238 -12.89 0.28 -15.38
CA TYR A 238 -12.27 0.04 -16.68
C TYR A 238 -12.02 1.39 -17.35
N GLN A 239 -10.75 1.67 -17.70
CA GLN A 239 -10.43 2.88 -18.44
C GLN A 239 -11.02 2.79 -19.85
N ASP A 240 -11.80 3.79 -20.23
CA ASP A 240 -12.24 3.95 -21.61
C ASP A 240 -11.02 3.97 -22.56
N PRO A 241 -11.01 3.23 -23.67
CA PRO A 241 -9.82 3.12 -24.52
C PRO A 241 -9.38 4.44 -25.14
N PHE A 242 -10.33 5.33 -25.48
CA PHE A 242 -9.97 6.67 -25.98
C PHE A 242 -9.32 7.50 -24.87
N SER A 243 -9.88 7.44 -23.65
CA SER A 243 -9.27 8.06 -22.48
C SER A 243 -7.87 7.49 -22.18
N ALA A 244 -7.67 6.19 -22.38
CA ALA A 244 -6.38 5.53 -22.18
C ALA A 244 -5.34 5.97 -23.20
N VAL A 245 -5.72 6.09 -24.49
CA VAL A 245 -4.85 6.64 -25.54
C VAL A 245 -4.51 8.10 -25.26
N LYS A 246 -5.51 8.94 -24.92
CA LYS A 246 -5.27 10.34 -24.54
C LYS A 246 -4.29 10.45 -23.36
N LYS A 247 -4.49 9.64 -22.31
CA LYS A 247 -3.58 9.58 -21.15
C LYS A 247 -2.16 9.20 -21.55
N ARG A 248 -1.96 8.28 -22.51
CA ARG A 248 -0.63 7.91 -23.02
C ARG A 248 0.04 9.05 -23.78
N VAL A 249 -0.70 9.77 -24.63
CA VAL A 249 -0.17 10.93 -25.35
C VAL A 249 0.24 12.03 -24.37
N VAL A 250 -0.64 12.39 -23.44
CA VAL A 250 -0.34 13.35 -22.37
C VAL A 250 0.88 12.90 -21.57
N ARG A 251 0.99 11.60 -21.29
CA ARG A 251 2.14 11.04 -20.58
C ARG A 251 3.46 11.22 -21.33
N ILE A 252 3.47 11.02 -22.65
CA ILE A 252 4.66 11.26 -23.49
C ILE A 252 5.07 12.73 -23.44
N ILE A 253 4.10 13.64 -23.62
CA ILE A 253 4.34 15.09 -23.57
C ILE A 253 4.89 15.49 -22.21
N ASN A 254 4.26 15.04 -21.13
CA ASN A 254 4.70 15.34 -19.76
C ASN A 254 6.07 14.73 -19.45
N ALA A 255 6.40 13.54 -19.98
CA ALA A 255 7.72 12.95 -19.81
C ALA A 255 8.81 13.80 -20.49
N SER A 256 8.55 14.33 -21.69
CA SER A 256 9.45 15.26 -22.36
C SER A 256 9.60 16.57 -21.59
N ARG A 257 8.48 17.15 -21.11
CA ARG A 257 8.50 18.37 -20.29
C ARG A 257 9.25 18.17 -18.96
N TYR A 258 9.08 17.02 -18.32
CA TYR A 258 9.84 16.63 -17.14
C TYR A 258 11.33 16.51 -17.45
N ALA A 259 11.72 15.83 -18.53
CA ALA A 259 13.12 15.71 -18.92
C ALA A 259 13.78 17.09 -19.15
N SER A 260 13.06 18.02 -19.76
CA SER A 260 13.50 19.42 -19.92
C SER A 260 13.57 20.18 -18.59
N CYS A 261 12.72 19.86 -17.61
CA CYS A 261 12.77 20.48 -16.28
C CYS A 261 13.98 19.97 -15.52
N LEU A 262 14.15 18.65 -15.52
CA LEU A 262 15.26 17.95 -14.92
C LEU A 262 16.57 18.49 -15.48
N SER A 263 16.78 18.53 -16.79
CA SER A 263 18.06 18.97 -17.37
C SER A 263 18.47 20.41 -16.99
N LYS A 264 17.50 21.27 -16.63
CA LYS A 264 17.76 22.66 -16.22
C LYS A 264 18.02 22.81 -14.72
N ASN A 265 17.52 21.87 -13.92
CA ASN A 265 17.50 21.95 -12.45
C ASN A 265 18.08 20.69 -11.78
N GLU A 266 18.83 19.89 -12.54
CA GLU A 266 19.43 18.66 -12.06
C GLU A 266 20.60 18.99 -11.14
N ALA A 267 20.62 18.34 -9.98
CA ALA A 267 21.69 18.47 -9.01
C ALA A 267 22.98 17.83 -9.55
N ASP A 268 24.06 18.59 -9.51
CA ASP A 268 25.42 18.08 -9.65
C ASP A 268 25.93 17.68 -8.27
N ILE A 269 25.87 16.39 -7.96
CA ILE A 269 26.20 15.85 -6.64
C ILE A 269 27.68 16.07 -6.29
N GLU A 270 28.58 16.03 -7.28
CA GLU A 270 30.01 16.26 -7.03
C GLU A 270 30.25 17.73 -6.71
N LYS A 271 29.63 18.65 -7.46
CA LYS A 271 29.70 20.08 -7.16
C LYS A 271 29.12 20.44 -5.79
N LEU A 272 28.01 19.82 -5.40
CA LEU A 272 27.45 20.00 -4.04
C LEU A 272 28.48 19.58 -2.97
N SER A 273 29.16 18.45 -3.18
CA SER A 273 30.21 17.96 -2.29
C SER A 273 31.42 18.90 -2.25
N GLU A 274 31.86 19.43 -3.40
CA GLU A 274 32.98 20.40 -3.49
C GLU A 274 32.68 21.69 -2.73
N MET A 275 31.41 22.13 -2.74
CA MET A 275 30.93 23.30 -1.98
C MET A 275 30.74 23.00 -0.48
N GLY A 276 30.95 21.76 -0.03
CA GLY A 276 30.70 21.33 1.34
C GLY A 276 29.22 21.25 1.71
N LEU A 277 28.32 21.24 0.72
CA LEU A 277 26.88 21.16 0.96
C LEU A 277 26.45 19.72 1.26
N LYS A 278 25.56 19.61 2.24
CA LYS A 278 24.91 18.37 2.65
C LYS A 278 23.57 18.24 1.96
N TYR A 279 23.02 17.03 1.91
CA TYR A 279 21.69 16.85 1.34
C TYR A 279 20.86 15.75 1.98
N PHE A 280 19.55 15.98 1.98
CA PHE A 280 18.52 14.97 2.20
C PHE A 280 17.90 14.54 0.87
N ILE A 281 17.30 13.36 0.85
CA ILE A 281 16.61 12.84 -0.34
C ILE A 281 15.11 12.75 -0.05
N TYR A 282 14.29 13.24 -0.98
CA TYR A 282 12.85 13.02 -0.99
C TYR A 282 12.43 12.27 -2.26
N PRO A 283 12.14 10.95 -2.18
CA PRO A 283 11.59 10.22 -3.30
C PRO A 283 10.11 10.55 -3.47
N LEU A 284 9.74 10.99 -4.67
CA LEU A 284 8.34 11.23 -5.02
C LEU A 284 7.57 9.90 -5.07
N HIS A 285 6.49 9.79 -4.30
CA HIS A 285 5.66 8.57 -4.24
C HIS A 285 4.73 8.45 -5.44
N PHE A 286 4.40 7.24 -5.87
CA PHE A 286 3.31 7.08 -6.82
C PHE A 286 1.98 7.49 -6.15
N HIS A 287 1.20 8.35 -6.81
CA HIS A 287 -0.05 8.87 -6.28
C HIS A 287 -1.11 8.95 -7.39
N PRO A 288 -2.38 8.63 -7.11
CA PRO A 288 -2.92 8.04 -5.86
C PRO A 288 -2.57 6.53 -5.70
N GLU A 289 -2.22 6.10 -4.47
CA GLU A 289 -1.94 4.70 -4.10
C GLU A 289 -2.07 4.51 -2.57
N ALA A 290 -2.30 3.28 -2.10
CA ALA A 290 -2.31 2.90 -0.67
C ALA A 290 -1.12 3.48 0.12
N SER A 291 0.07 3.44 -0.49
CA SER A 291 1.33 3.98 0.04
C SER A 291 1.22 5.46 0.43
N THR A 292 0.34 6.22 -0.21
CA THR A 292 0.11 7.64 0.09
C THR A 292 -1.23 7.89 0.77
N LEU A 293 -2.31 7.25 0.31
CA LEU A 293 -3.67 7.50 0.78
C LEU A 293 -4.00 6.82 2.12
N VAL A 294 -3.45 5.63 2.36
CA VAL A 294 -3.66 4.87 3.60
C VAL A 294 -2.51 5.10 4.57
N LYS A 295 -1.27 4.82 4.13
CA LYS A 295 -0.09 4.96 4.98
C LYS A 295 0.24 6.41 5.30
N GLY A 296 0.03 7.30 4.33
CA GLY A 296 0.21 8.75 4.47
C GLY A 296 -1.09 9.53 4.69
N ARG A 297 -2.16 8.91 5.23
CA ARG A 297 -3.51 9.50 5.34
C ARG A 297 -3.56 10.87 6.02
N TRP A 298 -2.58 11.20 6.86
CA TRP A 298 -2.45 12.47 7.57
C TRP A 298 -1.84 13.58 6.72
N ILE A 299 -0.87 13.22 5.87
CA ILE A 299 -0.16 14.13 4.97
C ILE A 299 0.37 13.36 3.76
N ASN A 300 -0.23 13.63 2.60
CA ASN A 300 0.14 13.00 1.33
C ASN A 300 0.34 14.00 0.18
N ASN A 301 0.17 15.29 0.44
CA ASN A 301 0.50 16.35 -0.51
C ASN A 301 2.02 16.53 -0.57
N GLN A 302 2.63 15.94 -1.59
CA GLN A 302 4.08 15.92 -1.78
C GLN A 302 4.68 17.33 -1.97
N LEU A 303 3.96 18.30 -2.55
CA LEU A 303 4.45 19.68 -2.69
C LEU A 303 4.55 20.37 -1.33
N GLN A 304 3.52 20.22 -0.50
CA GLN A 304 3.53 20.79 0.86
C GLN A 304 4.64 20.16 1.71
N ILE A 305 4.85 18.85 1.62
CA ILE A 305 5.97 18.18 2.31
C ILE A 305 7.32 18.78 1.86
N ILE A 306 7.53 18.93 0.55
CA ILE A 306 8.76 19.53 0.00
C ILE A 306 8.96 20.96 0.52
N GLU A 307 7.90 21.75 0.54
CA GLU A 307 7.93 23.12 1.08
C GLU A 307 8.29 23.14 2.57
N PHE A 308 7.69 22.27 3.39
CA PHE A 308 8.00 22.18 4.82
C PHE A 308 9.45 21.77 5.06
N ILE A 309 9.97 20.82 4.29
CA ILE A 309 11.37 20.41 4.37
C ILE A 309 12.27 21.58 3.97
N SER A 310 12.04 22.19 2.81
CA SER A 310 12.82 23.33 2.30
C SER A 310 12.95 24.45 3.35
N LYS A 311 11.85 24.81 4.01
CA LYS A 311 11.81 25.85 5.06
C LYS A 311 12.54 25.45 6.35
N SER A 312 12.83 24.17 6.55
CA SER A 312 13.41 23.61 7.78
C SER A 312 14.87 23.20 7.63
N LEU A 313 15.42 23.21 6.42
CA LEU A 313 16.81 22.85 6.17
C LEU A 313 17.77 23.98 6.61
N PRO A 314 18.88 23.66 7.28
CA PRO A 314 19.96 24.62 7.52
C PRO A 314 20.58 25.16 6.22
N ALA A 315 21.33 26.25 6.34
CA ALA A 315 21.91 26.96 5.20
C ALA A 315 22.93 26.11 4.39
N ASP A 316 23.56 25.11 5.01
CA ASP A 316 24.51 24.18 4.37
C ASP A 316 23.82 22.91 3.82
N CYS A 317 22.49 22.87 3.78
CA CYS A 317 21.70 21.70 3.40
C CYS A 317 20.77 21.97 2.21
N VAL A 318 20.67 20.99 1.30
CA VAL A 318 19.71 20.99 0.19
C VAL A 318 18.83 19.74 0.18
N LEU A 319 17.68 19.81 -0.48
CA LEU A 319 16.78 18.68 -0.71
C LEU A 319 16.90 18.19 -2.15
N LEU A 320 17.24 16.90 -2.32
CA LEU A 320 17.23 16.24 -3.63
C LEU A 320 15.91 15.50 -3.83
N VAL A 321 15.10 15.97 -4.79
CA VAL A 321 13.81 15.37 -5.11
C VAL A 321 13.97 14.38 -6.27
N LYS A 322 13.68 13.10 -6.01
CA LYS A 322 13.85 12.01 -6.98
C LYS A 322 12.51 11.49 -7.49
N GLU A 323 12.29 11.55 -8.79
CA GLU A 323 11.09 10.99 -9.41
C GLU A 323 11.08 9.46 -9.43
N HIS A 324 9.91 8.88 -9.20
CA HIS A 324 9.64 7.46 -9.33
C HIS A 324 9.58 7.02 -10.80
N LYS A 325 10.30 5.95 -11.14
CA LYS A 325 10.45 5.46 -12.53
C LYS A 325 9.11 5.21 -13.23
N VAL A 326 8.13 4.64 -12.52
CA VAL A 326 6.80 4.34 -13.07
C VAL A 326 5.90 5.59 -13.18
N SER A 327 6.28 6.68 -12.51
CA SER A 327 5.53 7.95 -12.50
C SER A 327 5.98 8.93 -13.58
N ILE A 328 7.05 8.61 -14.33
CA ILE A 328 7.52 9.46 -15.43
C ILE A 328 6.39 9.72 -16.43
N GLY A 329 6.12 11.01 -16.63
CA GLY A 329 5.06 11.53 -17.48
C GLY A 329 3.66 11.52 -16.87
N ARG A 330 3.46 10.99 -15.67
CA ARG A 330 2.14 11.03 -15.01
C ARG A 330 1.88 12.40 -14.38
N ARG A 331 2.91 13.00 -13.76
CA ARG A 331 2.84 14.36 -13.24
C ARG A 331 2.98 15.38 -14.35
N GLU A 332 2.30 16.49 -14.17
CA GLU A 332 2.42 17.64 -15.06
C GLU A 332 3.71 18.42 -14.78
N ARG A 333 4.13 19.21 -15.75
CA ARG A 333 5.32 20.07 -15.64
C ARG A 333 5.20 21.07 -14.48
N SER A 334 4.01 21.62 -14.27
CA SER A 334 3.69 22.58 -13.21
C SER A 334 4.08 22.08 -11.82
N PHE A 335 3.90 20.79 -11.54
CA PHE A 335 4.35 20.18 -10.27
C PHE A 335 5.85 20.39 -10.06
N TYR A 336 6.68 20.12 -11.06
CA TYR A 336 8.13 20.26 -10.93
C TYR A 336 8.54 21.73 -10.90
N ASP A 337 7.81 22.61 -11.61
CA ASP A 337 8.05 24.04 -11.53
C ASP A 337 7.82 24.56 -10.10
N GLU A 338 6.79 24.07 -9.38
CA GLU A 338 6.62 24.38 -7.95
C GLU A 338 7.78 23.83 -7.10
N VAL A 339 8.25 22.61 -7.37
CA VAL A 339 9.37 22.01 -6.62
C VAL A 339 10.65 22.84 -6.72
N VAL A 340 11.02 23.30 -7.92
CA VAL A 340 12.29 24.00 -8.16
C VAL A 340 12.23 25.50 -7.86
N LYS A 341 11.08 26.04 -7.45
CA LYS A 341 10.99 27.43 -6.94
C LYS A 341 11.72 27.63 -5.62
N HIS A 342 11.90 26.56 -4.85
CA HIS A 342 12.59 26.61 -3.57
C HIS A 342 14.11 26.67 -3.80
N HIS A 343 14.77 27.67 -3.21
CA HIS A 343 16.19 27.97 -3.45
C HIS A 343 17.16 26.82 -3.05
N ASN A 344 16.73 25.93 -2.14
CA ASN A 344 17.51 24.82 -1.62
C ASN A 344 16.92 23.45 -2.03
N VAL A 345 16.11 23.40 -3.09
CA VAL A 345 15.54 22.16 -3.62
C VAL A 345 16.00 21.94 -5.06
N MET A 346 16.49 20.75 -5.35
CA MET A 346 16.97 20.37 -6.68
C MET A 346 16.38 19.05 -7.12
N LEU A 347 16.27 18.83 -8.43
CA LEU A 347 15.84 17.56 -8.98
C LEU A 347 17.03 16.62 -9.14
N VAL A 348 16.80 15.31 -9.04
CA VAL A 348 17.81 14.31 -9.36
C VAL A 348 17.27 13.27 -10.32
N SER A 349 18.11 12.82 -11.25
CA SER A 349 17.68 11.86 -12.27
C SER A 349 17.10 10.57 -11.67
N HIS A 350 15.94 10.19 -12.21
CA HIS A 350 15.26 8.92 -11.93
C HIS A 350 16.10 7.70 -12.33
N LYS A 351 17.16 7.88 -13.12
CA LYS A 351 18.07 6.81 -13.56
C LYS A 351 19.15 6.50 -12.53
N LEU A 352 19.52 7.45 -11.66
CA LEU A 352 20.53 7.21 -10.63
C LEU A 352 20.10 6.07 -9.70
N ASN A 353 21.08 5.27 -9.29
CA ASN A 353 20.86 4.20 -8.33
C ASN A 353 20.56 4.82 -6.94
N PRO A 354 19.44 4.45 -6.29
CA PRO A 354 19.10 4.93 -4.95
C PRO A 354 20.19 4.69 -3.91
N HIS A 355 20.86 3.52 -3.93
CA HIS A 355 21.90 3.18 -2.95
C HIS A 355 23.10 4.15 -3.00
N ASP A 356 23.51 4.54 -4.20
CA ASP A 356 24.65 5.46 -4.38
C ASP A 356 24.31 6.86 -3.87
N LEU A 357 23.06 7.29 -4.05
CA LEU A 357 22.55 8.56 -3.54
C LEU A 357 22.42 8.52 -2.01
N ILE A 358 21.83 7.47 -1.46
CA ILE A 358 21.61 7.30 -0.01
C ILE A 358 22.95 7.29 0.73
N LYS A 359 23.94 6.53 0.26
CA LYS A 359 25.25 6.38 0.93
C LYS A 359 25.95 7.71 1.21
N ARG A 360 25.78 8.70 0.32
CA ARG A 360 26.40 10.03 0.42
C ARG A 360 25.47 11.10 1.04
N SER A 361 24.23 10.76 1.36
CA SER A 361 23.25 11.68 1.96
C SER A 361 23.37 11.78 3.49
N CYS A 362 22.71 12.80 4.05
CA CYS A 362 22.40 12.90 5.48
C CYS A 362 21.27 11.94 5.89
N GLY A 363 20.32 11.72 5.00
CA GLY A 363 19.17 10.88 5.27
C GLY A 363 18.09 10.95 4.19
N VAL A 364 17.06 10.14 4.39
CA VAL A 364 15.88 10.10 3.53
C VAL A 364 14.68 10.66 4.29
N VAL A 365 13.97 11.59 3.64
CA VAL A 365 12.67 12.07 4.10
C VAL A 365 11.60 11.43 3.22
N THR A 366 10.57 10.81 3.78
CA THR A 366 9.60 10.04 2.99
C THR A 366 8.22 9.94 3.62
N ILE A 367 7.19 9.67 2.80
CA ILE A 367 5.88 9.23 3.30
C ILE A 367 5.96 7.75 3.67
N SER A 368 6.18 6.88 2.69
CA SER A 368 6.21 5.42 2.92
C SER A 368 7.14 4.66 1.95
N SER A 369 8.20 5.30 1.44
CA SER A 369 9.02 4.72 0.37
C SER A 369 9.85 3.54 0.86
N SER A 370 10.19 2.60 -0.04
CA SER A 370 11.24 1.59 0.25
C SER A 370 12.60 2.24 0.49
N MET A 371 12.84 3.43 -0.06
CA MET A 371 14.08 4.19 0.17
C MET A 371 14.28 4.54 1.66
N GLY A 372 13.22 4.55 2.48
CA GLY A 372 13.36 4.67 3.93
C GLY A 372 14.03 3.42 4.54
N LEU A 373 13.57 2.22 4.17
CA LEU A 373 14.23 0.98 4.58
C LEU A 373 15.66 0.86 4.03
N GLU A 374 15.87 1.24 2.77
CA GLU A 374 17.20 1.28 2.16
C GLU A 374 18.15 2.22 2.92
N ALA A 375 17.65 3.37 3.39
CA ALA A 375 18.42 4.28 4.23
C ALA A 375 18.79 3.68 5.58
N ILE A 376 17.90 2.90 6.20
CA ILE A 376 18.23 2.14 7.42
C ILE A 376 19.39 1.18 7.17
N PHE A 377 19.38 0.45 6.05
CA PHE A 377 20.47 -0.47 5.71
C PHE A 377 21.81 0.22 5.43
N HIS A 378 21.79 1.47 4.97
CA HIS A 378 23.00 2.29 4.77
C HIS A 378 23.40 3.10 6.00
N ASP A 379 22.75 2.86 7.14
CA ASP A 379 22.96 3.58 8.39
C ASP A 379 22.76 5.11 8.24
N LYS A 380 21.68 5.48 7.54
CA LYS A 380 21.29 6.88 7.28
C LYS A 380 19.99 7.24 7.98
N ALA A 381 19.91 8.49 8.44
CA ALA A 381 18.73 9.00 9.14
C ALA A 381 17.47 8.87 8.26
N VAL A 382 16.33 8.58 8.88
CA VAL A 382 15.04 8.52 8.20
C VAL A 382 14.03 9.40 8.92
N ILE A 383 13.43 10.31 8.17
CA ILE A 383 12.26 11.08 8.59
C ILE A 383 11.05 10.53 7.83
N CYS A 384 10.11 9.90 8.54
CA CYS A 384 8.96 9.22 7.96
C CYS A 384 7.64 9.87 8.36
N PHE A 385 6.84 10.31 7.39
CA PHE A 385 5.52 10.92 7.63
C PHE A 385 4.38 9.88 7.69
N GLY A 386 4.59 8.69 7.12
CA GLY A 386 3.56 7.67 7.01
C GLY A 386 3.73 6.55 8.03
N ASP A 387 2.69 5.72 8.12
CA ASP A 387 2.70 4.49 8.90
C ASP A 387 3.32 3.37 8.09
N VAL A 388 4.52 2.93 8.48
CA VAL A 388 5.29 1.86 7.81
C VAL A 388 5.93 0.94 8.82
N PHE A 389 6.09 -0.33 8.45
CA PHE A 389 6.64 -1.37 9.33
C PHE A 389 8.05 -1.10 9.87
N TYR A 390 8.84 -0.22 9.25
CA TYR A 390 10.18 0.12 9.73
C TYR A 390 10.18 1.30 10.71
N ASN A 391 9.03 1.90 11.03
CA ASN A 391 8.91 2.93 12.07
C ASN A 391 9.25 2.41 13.47
N GLN A 392 9.26 1.09 13.68
CA GLN A 392 9.65 0.45 14.94
C GLN A 392 11.16 0.42 15.19
N VAL A 393 11.98 0.73 14.18
CA VAL A 393 13.43 0.79 14.36
C VAL A 393 13.78 2.06 15.12
N ASN A 394 14.41 1.91 16.29
CA ASN A 394 14.84 3.04 17.10
C ASN A 394 15.78 3.95 16.31
N GLY A 395 15.47 5.25 16.27
CA GLY A 395 16.20 6.24 15.47
C GLY A 395 15.49 6.66 14.18
N VAL A 396 14.42 5.97 13.77
CA VAL A 396 13.52 6.46 12.72
C VAL A 396 12.63 7.57 13.30
N VAL A 397 12.70 8.77 12.71
CA VAL A 397 11.93 9.93 13.15
C VAL A 397 10.53 9.88 12.56
N ASN A 398 9.52 9.65 13.42
CA ASN A 398 8.12 9.61 13.01
C ASN A 398 7.52 11.03 12.98
N ALA A 399 7.47 11.62 11.78
CA ALA A 399 7.19 13.04 11.54
C ALA A 399 5.70 13.37 11.40
N ARG A 400 4.85 12.86 12.30
CA ARG A 400 3.39 13.14 12.27
C ARG A 400 3.05 14.60 12.56
N ASN A 401 3.91 15.34 13.27
CA ASN A 401 3.68 16.75 13.58
C ASN A 401 4.54 17.66 12.70
N ILE A 402 3.95 18.16 11.61
CA ILE A 402 4.61 19.03 10.64
C ILE A 402 5.20 20.30 11.29
N ALA A 403 4.59 20.80 12.37
CA ALA A 403 5.10 21.99 13.06
C ALA A 403 6.49 21.78 13.69
N LYS A 404 6.93 20.52 13.85
CA LYS A 404 8.24 20.13 14.39
C LYS A 404 9.26 19.79 13.29
N MET A 405 9.01 20.17 12.03
CA MET A 405 9.88 19.79 10.91
C MET A 405 11.34 20.23 11.11
N ASN A 406 11.59 21.39 11.71
CA ASN A 406 12.93 21.86 12.09
C ASN A 406 13.60 20.94 13.12
N GLU A 407 12.87 20.50 14.16
CA GLU A 407 13.38 19.56 15.17
C GLU A 407 13.79 18.25 14.50
N TYR A 408 12.93 17.71 13.62
CA TYR A 408 13.19 16.47 12.90
C TYR A 408 14.43 16.54 12.00
N VAL A 409 14.64 17.66 11.31
CA VAL A 409 15.85 17.86 10.48
C VAL A 409 17.10 17.93 11.35
N LEU A 410 17.07 18.65 12.46
CA LEU A 410 18.22 18.77 13.37
C LEU A 410 18.56 17.44 14.05
N GLU A 411 17.54 16.67 14.44
CA GLU A 411 17.70 15.31 14.95
C GLU A 411 18.35 14.40 13.89
N ALA A 412 17.85 14.43 12.65
CA ALA A 412 18.39 13.65 11.55
C ALA A 412 19.84 14.04 11.18
N LEU A 413 20.19 15.32 11.30
CA LEU A 413 21.58 15.79 11.10
C LEU A 413 22.52 15.37 12.24
N SER A 414 21.97 15.18 13.44
CA SER A 414 22.71 14.74 14.63
C SER A 414 22.72 13.21 14.79
N PHE A 415 22.16 12.48 13.83
CA PHE A 415 22.02 11.04 13.84
C PHE A 415 23.39 10.33 13.88
N LYS A 416 23.51 9.33 14.76
CA LYS A 416 24.78 8.63 15.04
C LYS A 416 24.81 7.16 14.58
N GLY A 417 23.79 6.73 13.84
CA GLY A 417 23.65 5.34 13.40
C GLY A 417 22.58 4.58 14.19
N TYR A 418 22.11 3.49 13.60
CA TYR A 418 21.17 2.55 14.19
C TYR A 418 21.89 1.50 15.04
N SER A 419 21.19 1.00 16.05
CA SER A 419 21.54 -0.27 16.68
C SER A 419 21.47 -1.37 15.63
N GLN A 420 22.59 -2.02 15.35
CA GLN A 420 22.62 -3.15 14.43
C GLN A 420 21.71 -4.30 14.92
N GLY A 421 21.55 -4.44 16.23
CA GLY A 421 20.60 -5.39 16.82
C GLY A 421 19.16 -5.09 16.41
N ASP A 422 18.74 -3.83 16.41
CA ASP A 422 17.36 -3.43 16.12
C ASP A 422 17.03 -3.65 14.64
N VAL A 423 17.95 -3.30 13.75
CA VAL A 423 17.81 -3.53 12.30
C VAL A 423 17.75 -5.02 12.01
N ARG A 424 18.62 -5.82 12.64
CA ARG A 424 18.61 -7.28 12.50
C ARG A 424 17.33 -7.92 13.00
N CYS A 425 16.84 -7.49 14.17
CA CYS A 425 15.58 -7.98 14.74
C CYS A 425 14.40 -7.74 13.80
N LEU A 426 14.30 -6.55 13.19
CA LEU A 426 13.26 -6.26 12.19
C LEU A 426 13.31 -7.26 11.02
N ILE A 427 14.50 -7.45 10.44
CA ILE A 427 14.68 -8.32 9.27
C ILE A 427 14.44 -9.78 9.63
N TYR A 428 14.93 -10.21 10.79
CA TYR A 428 14.69 -11.53 11.33
C TYR A 428 13.19 -11.82 11.52
N GLU A 429 12.45 -10.87 12.09
CA GLU A 429 11.00 -10.99 12.27
C GLU A 429 10.27 -11.15 10.93
N ILE A 430 10.63 -10.32 9.95
CA ILE A 430 10.05 -10.41 8.59
C ILE A 430 10.38 -11.76 7.96
N ILE A 431 11.63 -12.23 8.01
CA ILE A 431 12.05 -13.49 7.38
C ILE A 431 11.35 -14.69 8.02
N THR A 432 11.33 -14.76 9.34
CA THR A 432 10.74 -15.88 10.08
C THR A 432 9.22 -15.94 9.93
N SER A 433 8.59 -14.80 9.67
CA SER A 433 7.14 -14.69 9.48
C SER A 433 6.73 -14.63 8.01
N SER A 434 7.67 -14.81 7.06
CA SER A 434 7.38 -14.86 5.63
C SER A 434 7.46 -16.27 5.05
N VAL A 435 6.58 -16.56 4.11
CA VAL A 435 6.77 -17.64 3.13
C VAL A 435 7.51 -17.09 1.90
N PHE A 436 8.37 -17.90 1.30
CA PHE A 436 9.20 -17.50 0.15
C PHE A 436 8.84 -18.38 -1.06
N PRO A 437 7.79 -18.01 -1.83
CA PRO A 437 7.45 -18.72 -3.07
C PRO A 437 8.61 -18.66 -4.08
N GLU A 438 8.69 -19.61 -5.01
CA GLU A 438 9.75 -19.63 -6.03
C GLU A 438 9.68 -18.41 -6.95
N LYS A 439 8.47 -17.91 -7.18
CA LYS A 439 8.20 -16.75 -8.02
C LYS A 439 7.63 -15.61 -7.19
N ASP A 440 7.84 -14.39 -7.68
CA ASP A 440 7.22 -13.21 -7.08
C ASP A 440 5.71 -13.35 -7.06
N PHE A 441 5.12 -13.11 -5.88
CA PHE A 441 3.68 -13.18 -5.69
C PHE A 441 2.94 -12.37 -6.76
N SER A 442 2.12 -13.05 -7.54
CA SER A 442 1.36 -12.49 -8.65
C SER A 442 0.09 -13.32 -8.82
N PRO A 443 -1.05 -12.87 -8.25
CA PRO A 443 -2.29 -13.65 -8.26
C PRO A 443 -2.85 -13.87 -9.68
N HIS A 444 -2.39 -13.09 -10.68
CA HIS A 444 -2.83 -13.23 -12.07
C HIS A 444 -1.92 -14.12 -12.95
N LYS A 445 -0.68 -14.40 -12.53
CA LYS A 445 0.30 -15.13 -13.37
C LYS A 445 0.59 -16.53 -12.87
N TYR A 446 0.54 -16.76 -11.57
CA TYR A 446 0.91 -18.02 -10.93
C TYR A 446 -0.15 -18.40 -9.88
N ALA A 447 -1.42 -18.41 -10.29
CA ALA A 447 -2.55 -18.54 -9.38
C ALA A 447 -2.48 -19.84 -8.56
N GLU A 448 -2.28 -21.00 -9.20
CA GLU A 448 -2.27 -22.31 -8.52
C GLU A 448 -1.16 -22.42 -7.46
N GLU A 449 0.11 -22.18 -7.84
CA GLU A 449 1.27 -22.22 -6.93
C GLU A 449 1.08 -21.27 -5.72
N HIS A 450 0.50 -20.09 -5.97
CA HIS A 450 0.28 -19.11 -4.90
C HIS A 450 -0.95 -19.41 -4.02
N CYS A 451 -1.88 -20.26 -4.46
CA CYS A 451 -3.06 -20.60 -3.66
C CYS A 451 -2.65 -21.39 -2.41
N GLU A 452 -1.82 -22.42 -2.58
CA GLU A 452 -1.30 -23.23 -1.47
C GLU A 452 -0.48 -22.35 -0.51
N VAL A 453 0.42 -21.52 -1.05
CA VAL A 453 1.24 -20.58 -0.27
C VAL A 453 0.38 -19.61 0.56
N PHE A 454 -0.75 -19.15 0.01
CA PHE A 454 -1.67 -18.25 0.70
C PHE A 454 -2.48 -18.97 1.78
N LEU A 455 -2.95 -20.20 1.53
CA LEU A 455 -3.63 -21.00 2.53
C LEU A 455 -2.70 -21.40 3.67
N ASP A 456 -1.46 -21.76 3.38
CA ASP A 456 -0.43 -22.05 4.38
C ASP A 456 -0.17 -20.85 5.30
N LEU A 457 -0.15 -19.63 4.74
CA LEU A 457 -0.01 -18.40 5.53
C LEU A 457 -1.19 -18.20 6.49
N LEU A 458 -2.41 -18.54 6.07
CA LEU A 458 -3.62 -18.37 6.86
C LEU A 458 -3.90 -19.56 7.79
N ALA A 459 -3.26 -20.71 7.59
CA ALA A 459 -3.60 -21.97 8.26
C ALA A 459 -3.68 -21.81 9.79
N THR A 460 -2.68 -21.21 10.41
CA THR A 460 -2.65 -20.97 11.86
C THR A 460 -3.82 -20.11 12.35
N ASP A 461 -4.15 -19.03 11.63
CA ASP A 461 -5.25 -18.13 11.98
C ASP A 461 -6.62 -18.81 11.76
N ILE A 462 -6.77 -19.58 10.69
CA ILE A 462 -7.98 -20.33 10.39
C ILE A 462 -8.20 -21.45 11.42
N ASP A 463 -7.16 -22.21 11.76
CA ASP A 463 -7.22 -23.25 12.78
C ASP A 463 -7.58 -22.67 14.14
N PHE A 464 -7.03 -21.49 14.47
CA PHE A 464 -7.39 -20.76 15.68
C PHE A 464 -8.88 -20.44 15.73
N VAL A 465 -9.42 -19.92 14.62
CA VAL A 465 -10.86 -19.63 14.50
C VAL A 465 -11.65 -20.93 14.68
N ILE A 466 -11.36 -21.97 13.90
CA ILE A 466 -12.11 -23.23 13.91
C ILE A 466 -12.09 -23.92 15.29
N HIS A 467 -10.95 -23.95 15.98
CA HIS A 467 -10.75 -24.78 17.18
C HIS A 467 -10.76 -24.00 18.51
N GLY A 468 -10.79 -22.67 18.50
CA GLY A 468 -10.97 -21.83 19.69
C GLY A 468 -9.84 -21.86 20.73
N LYS A 469 -8.61 -22.27 20.36
CA LYS A 469 -7.48 -22.31 21.29
C LYS A 469 -6.71 -20.99 21.31
N ALA A 470 -6.86 -20.22 22.39
CA ALA A 470 -6.04 -19.04 22.70
C ALA A 470 -4.53 -19.34 22.63
N LEU A 471 -3.80 -18.78 21.66
CA LEU A 471 -2.37 -18.49 21.78
C LEU A 471 -2.19 -17.09 22.40
N ARG A 472 -2.75 -16.90 23.60
CA ARG A 472 -2.23 -15.91 24.54
C ARG A 472 -1.70 -16.65 25.76
N LYS A 473 -0.38 -16.80 25.82
CA LYS A 473 0.36 -16.79 27.07
C LYS A 473 1.59 -15.90 26.90
N ASN A 474 1.49 -14.75 27.57
CA ASN A 474 2.53 -13.95 28.21
C ASN A 474 3.72 -13.52 27.35
N VAL A 475 3.65 -12.28 26.88
CA VAL A 475 4.84 -11.42 26.82
C VAL A 475 5.18 -11.09 28.28
N ALA A 476 6.32 -11.58 28.75
CA ALA A 476 7.11 -10.92 29.78
C ALA A 476 8.24 -10.17 29.07
#